data_AF-A0A3C0AU06-F1
#
_entry.id   AF-A0A3C0AU06-F1
#
_cell.length_a   1.000
_cell.length_b   1.000
_cell.length_c   1.000
_cell.angle_alpha   90.00
_cell.angle_beta   90.00
_cell.angle_gamma   90.00
#
_symmetry.space_group_name_H-M   'P 1'
#
loop_
_entity.id
_entity.type
_entity.pdbx_description
1 polymer ?
#
loop_
_entity_poly.entity_id
_entity_poly.type
_entity_poly.pdbx_seq_one_letter_code
_entity_poly.pdbx_strand_id
1 'polypeptide(L)'
;GSSTLDTKKIASFMQSPTVLNTKNVYPVNSYGSGMAPLLTNLALWVGAFAFVVIFKVEVDDEGLEDLDLSTTEKYLARYLLLGAMGAIQGAVCTIGDLMLGVQTANAPSFVLTGIITSLVYLSITYALSTTFMHVGKGLCVALVIVQIPGASGLYPIEMMPKFFRMVYPLVPFSYSIDAFRETIAGMYDGHWLQKIGTLLLFAAAAFLIGLVIRPLLANLNRLFAREIKESDMIIGEEVQLPERGYTMSQAIQVLADKGGYRDVIEDRASRFAELYPKLKRGALLAGFIVPTVLALVFSFTNGEKVVVLGTWMVWVLLIIGFLMVIEYMRDNLRRQVELGSLSDEAIQRLLLQRQNARMRRRKRAQQARREKLLRKTGRYSGRHGNDRTQRAHVTYTTTGTESNGIAALVRKLNAAGQTADPKNAGHTDATGAPKNLNPATDTERSNA
;
A
#
# COMPACT_ATOMS: atom_id res chain seq x y z
N GLY A 1 40.56 74.47 -31.28
CA GLY A 1 40.07 73.37 -30.44
C GLY A 1 38.86 72.76 -31.10
N SER A 2 39.01 71.61 -31.73
CA SER A 2 37.90 70.85 -32.33
C SER A 2 37.97 69.42 -31.82
N SER A 3 37.60 69.24 -30.55
CA SER A 3 37.38 67.92 -29.95
C SER A 3 36.02 67.40 -30.44
N THR A 4 35.95 66.95 -31.69
CA THR A 4 34.78 66.24 -32.19
C THR A 4 34.76 64.85 -31.56
N LEU A 5 33.98 64.72 -30.48
CA LEU A 5 33.69 63.44 -29.85
C LEU A 5 33.08 62.49 -30.90
N ASP A 6 33.78 61.40 -31.20
CA ASP A 6 33.34 60.39 -32.15
C ASP A 6 32.26 59.52 -31.50
N THR A 7 31.00 59.91 -31.72
CA THR A 7 29.80 59.27 -31.16
C THR A 7 29.74 57.78 -31.48
N LYS A 8 30.30 57.34 -32.62
CA LYS A 8 30.32 55.91 -33.00
C LYS A 8 31.30 55.12 -32.13
N LYS A 9 32.47 55.69 -31.85
CA LYS A 9 33.45 55.09 -30.93
C LYS A 9 32.91 55.01 -29.51
N ILE A 10 32.27 56.07 -29.01
CA ILE A 10 31.65 56.08 -27.68
C ILE A 10 30.51 55.05 -27.61
N ALA A 11 29.64 54.98 -28.62
CA ALA A 11 28.58 53.96 -28.68
C ALA A 11 29.16 52.53 -28.69
N SER A 12 30.21 52.27 -29.47
CA SER A 12 30.88 50.96 -29.49
C SER A 12 31.56 50.61 -28.16
N PHE A 13 32.11 51.59 -27.45
CA PHE A 13 32.71 51.43 -26.12
C PHE A 13 31.65 51.26 -25.02
N MET A 14 30.49 51.89 -25.15
CA MET A 14 29.35 51.67 -24.26
C MET A 14 28.68 50.32 -24.51
N GLN A 15 28.79 49.78 -25.73
CA GLN A 15 28.33 48.43 -26.10
C GLN A 15 29.35 47.32 -25.80
N SER A 16 30.63 47.64 -25.68
CA SER A 16 31.71 46.65 -25.53
C SER A 16 31.68 45.82 -24.24
N PRO A 17 31.14 46.28 -23.08
CA PRO A 17 30.95 45.41 -21.92
C PRO A 17 29.76 44.45 -22.07
N THR A 18 28.96 44.59 -23.13
CA THR A 18 27.70 43.85 -23.35
C THR A 18 27.70 42.96 -24.59
N VAL A 19 28.83 42.76 -25.28
CA VAL A 19 28.91 41.77 -26.37
C VAL A 19 28.98 40.37 -25.77
N LEU A 20 27.83 39.86 -25.34
CA LEU A 20 27.67 38.51 -24.83
C LEU A 20 27.92 37.50 -25.95
N ASN A 21 29.09 36.88 -25.94
CA ASN A 21 29.37 35.72 -26.79
C ASN A 21 28.76 34.47 -26.13
N THR A 22 27.50 34.19 -26.45
CA THR A 22 26.77 33.03 -25.92
C THR A 22 27.10 31.79 -26.74
N LYS A 23 27.93 30.89 -26.19
CA LYS A 23 28.17 29.57 -26.77
C LYS A 23 27.24 28.55 -26.11
N ASN A 24 26.26 28.06 -26.88
CA ASN A 24 25.35 27.03 -26.36
C ASN A 24 26.01 25.65 -26.43
N VAL A 25 26.28 25.05 -25.26
CA VAL A 25 26.99 23.76 -25.17
C VAL A 25 26.07 22.59 -25.52
N TYR A 26 24.78 22.71 -25.21
CA TYR A 26 23.76 21.67 -25.46
C TYR A 26 22.52 22.28 -26.12
N PRO A 27 22.51 22.46 -27.45
CA PRO A 27 21.39 23.07 -28.16
C PRO A 27 20.19 22.13 -28.27
N VAL A 28 18.99 22.71 -28.16
CA VAL A 28 17.71 22.05 -28.40
C VAL A 28 17.05 22.71 -29.62
N ASN A 29 16.64 21.89 -30.59
CA ASN A 29 16.21 22.32 -31.92
C ASN A 29 14.82 22.96 -31.97
N SER A 30 13.98 22.70 -30.97
CA SER A 30 12.59 23.15 -30.94
C SER A 30 12.05 23.22 -29.52
N TYR A 31 10.99 24.02 -29.34
CA TYR A 31 10.25 24.05 -28.09
C TYR A 31 9.62 22.69 -27.75
N GLY A 32 9.14 21.95 -28.77
CA GLY A 32 8.60 20.60 -28.60
C GLY A 32 9.60 19.63 -27.99
N SER A 33 10.83 19.60 -28.50
CA SER A 33 11.92 18.80 -27.93
C SER A 33 12.27 19.22 -26.51
N GLY A 34 12.21 20.52 -26.20
CA GLY A 34 12.44 21.02 -24.84
C GLY A 34 11.36 20.61 -23.85
N MET A 35 10.11 20.48 -24.32
CA MET A 35 8.94 20.12 -23.51
C MET A 35 8.66 18.61 -23.46
N ALA A 36 9.23 17.83 -24.37
CA ALA A 36 9.04 16.38 -24.45
C ALA A 36 9.29 15.67 -23.11
N PRO A 37 10.37 15.94 -22.34
CA PRO A 37 10.57 15.30 -21.04
C PRO A 37 9.38 15.41 -20.10
N LEU A 38 8.74 16.58 -20.01
CA LEU A 38 7.59 16.78 -19.12
C LEU A 38 6.36 16.02 -19.63
N LEU A 39 6.05 16.15 -20.92
CA LEU A 39 4.84 15.59 -21.51
C LEU A 39 4.91 14.06 -21.57
N THR A 40 6.06 13.49 -21.95
CA THR A 40 6.30 12.04 -21.94
C THR A 40 6.14 11.50 -20.52
N ASN A 41 6.70 12.17 -19.50
CA ASN A 41 6.53 11.75 -18.11
C ASN A 41 5.07 11.75 -17.65
N LEU A 42 4.33 12.80 -18.01
CA LEU A 42 2.90 12.88 -17.71
C LEU A 42 2.12 11.75 -18.38
N ALA A 43 2.38 11.50 -19.67
CA ALA A 43 1.75 10.41 -20.41
C ALA A 43 2.05 9.04 -19.79
N LEU A 44 3.30 8.77 -19.42
CA LEU A 44 3.71 7.51 -18.79
C LEU A 44 3.05 7.31 -17.42
N TRP A 45 2.96 8.35 -16.60
CA TRP A 45 2.29 8.26 -15.30
C TRP A 45 0.80 8.00 -15.46
N VAL A 46 0.13 8.76 -16.34
CA VAL A 46 -1.31 8.60 -16.58
C VAL A 46 -1.60 7.20 -17.14
N GLY A 47 -0.77 6.69 -18.04
CA GLY A 47 -0.89 5.31 -18.54
C GLY A 47 -0.68 4.26 -17.44
N ALA A 48 0.35 4.42 -16.60
CA ALA A 48 0.59 3.54 -15.46
C ALA A 48 -0.57 3.59 -14.43
N PHE A 49 -1.18 4.76 -14.24
CA PHE A 49 -2.36 4.92 -13.41
C PHE A 49 -3.60 4.28 -14.04
N ALA A 50 -3.76 4.39 -15.36
CA ALA A 50 -4.86 3.74 -16.09
C ALA A 50 -4.81 2.21 -15.92
N PHE A 51 -3.62 1.60 -15.93
CA PHE A 51 -3.50 0.15 -15.67
C PHE A 51 -4.09 -0.25 -14.32
N VAL A 52 -3.79 0.48 -13.24
CA VAL A 52 -4.30 0.14 -11.90
C VAL A 52 -5.77 0.54 -11.68
N VAL A 53 -6.35 1.34 -12.57
CA VAL A 53 -7.77 1.70 -12.55
C VAL A 53 -8.61 0.73 -13.36
N ILE A 54 -8.15 0.36 -14.55
CA ILE A 54 -8.86 -0.50 -15.50
C ILE A 54 -8.72 -1.98 -15.14
N PHE A 55 -7.50 -2.41 -14.83
CA PHE A 55 -7.25 -3.81 -14.48
C PHE A 55 -7.49 -4.05 -13.00
N LYS A 56 -7.95 -5.27 -12.73
CA LYS A 56 -8.03 -5.84 -11.39
C LYS A 56 -6.61 -5.99 -10.82
N VAL A 57 -6.34 -5.31 -9.71
CA VAL A 57 -5.04 -5.16 -9.05
C VAL A 57 -4.71 -6.35 -8.10
N GLU A 58 -5.73 -6.98 -7.55
CA GLU A 58 -5.79 -8.22 -6.79
C GLU A 58 -5.78 -9.41 -7.75
N VAL A 59 -5.14 -10.50 -7.36
CA VAL A 59 -5.15 -11.76 -8.13
C VAL A 59 -6.32 -12.59 -7.64
N ASP A 60 -7.14 -13.10 -8.56
CA ASP A 60 -8.22 -14.03 -8.25
C ASP A 60 -7.71 -15.42 -7.87
N ASP A 61 -8.32 -16.01 -6.85
CA ASP A 61 -8.00 -17.35 -6.33
C ASP A 61 -8.70 -18.47 -7.12
N GLU A 62 -9.59 -18.11 -8.03
CA GLU A 62 -10.33 -19.04 -8.88
C GLU A 62 -9.36 -19.87 -9.75
N GLY A 63 -9.40 -21.19 -9.59
CA GLY A 63 -8.51 -22.13 -10.28
C GLY A 63 -7.08 -22.21 -9.74
N LEU A 64 -6.76 -21.51 -8.64
CA LEU A 64 -5.43 -21.51 -8.00
C LEU A 64 -5.44 -22.06 -6.56
N GLU A 65 -6.58 -22.60 -6.11
CA GLU A 65 -6.79 -23.12 -4.75
C GLU A 65 -5.76 -24.18 -4.34
N ASP A 66 -5.32 -25.01 -5.30
CA ASP A 66 -4.36 -26.09 -5.06
C ASP A 66 -2.91 -25.63 -4.91
N LEU A 67 -2.57 -24.40 -5.37
CA LEU A 67 -1.18 -23.93 -5.40
C LEU A 67 -0.71 -23.26 -4.10
N ASP A 68 -1.59 -22.97 -3.14
CA ASP A 68 -1.25 -22.33 -1.84
C ASP A 68 -0.28 -21.13 -2.01
N LEU A 69 -0.59 -20.23 -2.95
CA LEU A 69 0.28 -19.11 -3.34
C LEU A 69 0.49 -18.11 -2.19
N SER A 70 1.75 -17.68 -1.99
CA SER A 70 2.10 -16.61 -1.05
C SER A 70 1.56 -15.26 -1.52
N THR A 71 1.21 -14.38 -0.58
CA THR A 71 0.84 -12.98 -0.87
C THR A 71 1.88 -12.26 -1.73
N THR A 72 3.16 -12.53 -1.50
CA THR A 72 4.27 -11.98 -2.29
C THR A 72 4.26 -12.49 -3.73
N GLU A 73 3.94 -13.77 -3.93
CA GLU A 73 3.89 -14.40 -5.25
C GLU A 73 2.72 -13.83 -6.06
N LYS A 74 1.53 -13.70 -5.46
CA LYS A 74 0.38 -13.04 -6.08
C LYS A 74 0.70 -11.59 -6.47
N TYR A 75 1.30 -10.82 -5.55
CA TYR A 75 1.69 -9.43 -5.81
C TYR A 75 2.65 -9.31 -6.99
N LEU A 76 3.70 -10.13 -7.01
CA LEU A 76 4.71 -10.11 -8.08
C LEU A 76 4.16 -10.62 -9.40
N ALA A 77 3.29 -11.64 -9.39
CA ALA A 77 2.67 -12.17 -10.61
C ALA A 77 1.85 -11.10 -11.33
N ARG A 78 0.97 -10.40 -10.60
CA ARG A 78 0.18 -9.31 -11.17
C ARG A 78 1.04 -8.10 -11.55
N TYR A 79 2.06 -7.77 -10.74
CA TYR A 79 3.02 -6.72 -11.11
C TYR A 79 3.75 -7.07 -12.40
N LEU A 80 4.18 -8.31 -12.61
CA LEU A 80 4.88 -8.73 -13.83
C LEU A 80 3.99 -8.64 -15.07
N LEU A 81 2.71 -9.02 -14.94
CA LEU A 81 1.73 -8.86 -16.03
C LEU A 81 1.59 -7.39 -16.44
N LEU A 82 1.31 -6.51 -15.46
CA LEU A 82 1.18 -5.08 -15.71
C LEU A 82 2.52 -4.45 -16.12
N GLY A 83 3.64 -4.98 -15.62
CA GLY A 83 4.99 -4.53 -15.90
C GLY A 83 5.40 -4.80 -17.34
N ALA A 84 5.03 -5.96 -17.89
CA ALA A 84 5.23 -6.24 -19.32
C ALA A 84 4.47 -5.22 -20.18
N MET A 85 3.21 -4.93 -19.84
CA MET A 85 2.41 -3.89 -20.51
C MET A 85 3.00 -2.49 -20.33
N GLY A 86 3.47 -2.16 -19.13
CA GLY A 86 4.11 -0.88 -18.81
C GLY A 86 5.42 -0.68 -19.57
N ALA A 87 6.23 -1.73 -19.73
CA ALA A 87 7.43 -1.69 -20.56
C ALA A 87 7.09 -1.43 -22.03
N ILE A 88 6.08 -2.14 -22.57
CA ILE A 88 5.58 -1.91 -23.93
C ILE A 88 5.07 -0.47 -24.09
N GLN A 89 4.27 0.03 -23.14
CA GLN A 89 3.79 1.42 -23.15
C GLN A 89 4.96 2.42 -23.15
N GLY A 90 5.98 2.18 -22.32
CA GLY A 90 7.17 3.02 -22.26
C GLY A 90 7.90 3.09 -23.60
N ALA A 91 8.05 1.94 -24.25
CA ALA A 91 8.64 1.85 -25.58
C ALA A 91 7.77 2.54 -26.65
N VAL A 92 6.47 2.25 -26.67
CA VAL A 92 5.52 2.83 -27.65
C VAL A 92 5.46 4.35 -27.53
N CYS A 93 5.37 4.88 -26.31
CA CYS A 93 5.33 6.32 -26.06
C CYS A 93 6.60 7.00 -26.60
N THR A 94 7.78 6.47 -26.24
CA THR A 94 9.06 7.08 -26.64
C THR A 94 9.38 6.88 -28.12
N ILE A 95 9.04 5.74 -28.72
CA ILE A 95 9.15 5.55 -30.17
C ILE A 95 8.21 6.52 -30.89
N GLY A 96 6.99 6.72 -30.37
CA GLY A 96 6.07 7.75 -30.86
C GLY A 96 6.68 9.15 -30.83
N ASP A 97 7.32 9.53 -29.72
CA ASP A 97 8.02 10.82 -29.58
C ASP A 97 9.12 10.99 -30.66
N LEU A 98 9.88 9.92 -30.91
CA LEU A 98 10.91 9.91 -31.98
C LEU A 98 10.28 10.08 -33.37
N MET A 99 9.16 9.42 -33.64
CA MET A 99 8.44 9.55 -34.91
C MET A 99 7.84 10.95 -35.11
N LEU A 100 7.46 11.63 -34.02
CA LEU A 100 7.00 13.02 -34.03
C LEU A 100 8.14 14.04 -34.22
N GLY A 101 9.39 13.59 -34.26
CA GLY A 101 10.56 14.43 -34.51
C GLY A 101 11.17 15.08 -33.27
N VAL A 102 10.94 14.52 -32.07
CA VAL A 102 11.66 14.94 -30.86
C VAL A 102 13.15 14.72 -31.06
N GLN A 103 13.95 15.77 -30.84
CA GLN A 103 15.40 15.68 -30.89
C GLN A 103 15.90 14.64 -29.90
N THR A 104 16.79 13.76 -30.35
CA THR A 104 17.49 12.85 -29.45
C THR A 104 18.97 12.75 -29.80
N ALA A 105 19.83 13.01 -28.81
CA ALA A 105 21.25 12.76 -28.91
C ALA A 105 21.57 11.26 -28.85
N ASN A 106 20.76 10.49 -28.10
CA ASN A 106 20.89 9.04 -28.01
C ASN A 106 19.50 8.37 -27.94
N ALA A 107 19.02 7.91 -29.10
CA ALA A 107 17.71 7.28 -29.23
C ALA A 107 17.54 5.97 -28.42
N PRO A 108 18.52 5.03 -28.40
CA PRO A 108 18.44 3.86 -27.52
C PRO A 108 18.27 4.20 -26.04
N SER A 109 19.06 5.16 -25.52
CA SER A 109 18.95 5.61 -24.13
C SER A 109 17.65 6.34 -23.87
N PHE A 110 17.11 7.09 -24.84
CA PHE A 110 15.80 7.74 -24.74
C PHE A 110 14.68 6.72 -24.55
N VAL A 111 14.63 5.68 -25.39
CA VAL A 111 13.64 4.59 -25.29
C VAL A 111 13.79 3.81 -23.98
N LEU A 112 15.03 3.48 -23.61
CA LEU A 112 15.32 2.79 -22.35
C LEU A 112 14.86 3.62 -21.14
N THR A 113 15.05 4.95 -21.18
CA THR A 113 14.59 5.87 -20.14
C THR A 113 13.07 5.81 -20.00
N GLY A 114 12.33 5.80 -21.11
CA GLY A 114 10.87 5.65 -21.09
C GLY A 114 10.38 4.32 -20.52
N ILE A 115 11.04 3.21 -20.87
CA ILE A 115 10.71 1.88 -20.33
C ILE A 115 10.93 1.86 -18.81
N ILE A 116 12.11 2.30 -18.34
CA ILE A 116 12.44 2.32 -16.91
C ILE A 116 11.47 3.24 -16.16
N THR A 117 11.24 4.44 -16.67
CA THR A 117 10.33 5.43 -16.06
C THR A 117 8.91 4.87 -15.95
N SER A 118 8.41 4.23 -16.99
CA SER A 118 7.09 3.58 -16.99
C SER A 118 6.99 2.50 -15.90
N LEU A 119 8.01 1.65 -15.76
CA LEU A 119 8.06 0.61 -14.73
C LEU A 119 8.15 1.19 -13.30
N VAL A 120 8.90 2.28 -13.12
CA VAL A 120 9.01 2.98 -11.83
C VAL A 120 7.66 3.59 -11.45
N TYR A 121 6.99 4.27 -12.39
CA TYR A 121 5.67 4.84 -12.14
C TYR A 121 4.63 3.78 -11.87
N LEU A 122 4.63 2.69 -12.63
CA LEU A 122 3.79 1.54 -12.35
C LEU A 122 4.08 0.95 -10.97
N SER A 123 5.34 0.83 -10.55
CA SER A 123 5.69 0.35 -9.21
C SER A 123 5.05 1.21 -8.12
N ILE A 124 5.14 2.54 -8.26
CA ILE A 124 4.56 3.50 -7.31
C ILE A 124 3.04 3.41 -7.31
N THR A 125 2.40 3.54 -8.48
CA THR A 125 0.93 3.57 -8.58
C THR A 125 0.32 2.24 -8.16
N TYR A 126 0.95 1.13 -8.52
CA TYR A 126 0.53 -0.22 -8.12
C TYR A 126 0.74 -0.45 -6.63
N ALA A 127 1.88 -0.06 -6.04
CA ALA A 127 2.11 -0.19 -4.61
C ALA A 127 1.08 0.62 -3.79
N LEU A 128 0.81 1.86 -4.18
CA LEU A 128 -0.19 2.69 -3.50
C LEU A 128 -1.61 2.14 -3.68
N SER A 129 -1.98 1.72 -4.89
CA SER A 129 -3.32 1.19 -5.18
C SER A 129 -3.56 -0.20 -4.57
N THR A 130 -2.55 -1.06 -4.48
CA THR A 130 -2.66 -2.37 -3.79
C THR A 130 -2.68 -2.21 -2.27
N THR A 131 -1.98 -1.21 -1.74
CA THR A 131 -1.77 -1.03 -0.29
C THR A 131 -2.85 -0.18 0.36
N PHE A 132 -3.46 0.76 -0.38
CA PHE A 132 -4.50 1.65 0.13
C PHE A 132 -5.79 1.65 -0.73
N MET A 133 -5.88 0.77 -1.74
CA MET A 133 -7.04 0.64 -2.66
C MET A 133 -7.48 1.98 -3.26
N HIS A 134 -8.77 2.33 -3.13
CA HIS A 134 -9.35 3.57 -3.68
C HIS A 134 -8.70 4.83 -3.10
N VAL A 135 -8.28 4.80 -1.83
CA VAL A 135 -7.52 5.89 -1.23
C VAL A 135 -6.14 6.01 -1.88
N GLY A 136 -5.50 4.87 -2.16
CA GLY A 136 -4.25 4.80 -2.91
C GLY A 136 -4.37 5.40 -4.30
N LYS A 137 -5.46 5.10 -5.01
CA LYS A 137 -5.77 5.69 -6.32
C LYS A 137 -5.91 7.21 -6.23
N GLY A 138 -6.59 7.72 -5.21
CA GLY A 138 -6.66 9.16 -4.94
C GLY A 138 -5.29 9.80 -4.64
N LEU A 139 -4.43 9.10 -3.89
CA LEU A 139 -3.07 9.56 -3.61
C LEU A 139 -2.22 9.61 -4.89
N CYS A 140 -2.35 8.66 -5.81
CA CYS A 140 -1.68 8.70 -7.11
C CYS A 140 -2.03 9.97 -7.91
N VAL A 141 -3.31 10.38 -7.88
CA VAL A 141 -3.77 11.61 -8.53
C VAL A 141 -3.20 12.84 -7.84
N ALA A 142 -3.26 12.88 -6.50
CA ALA A 142 -2.71 13.97 -5.70
C ALA A 142 -1.20 14.13 -5.95
N LEU A 143 -0.45 13.03 -6.03
CA LEU A 143 0.97 13.06 -6.36
C LEU A 143 1.22 13.75 -7.70
N VAL A 144 0.52 13.40 -8.78
CA VAL A 144 0.68 14.08 -10.08
C VAL A 144 0.49 15.59 -9.98
N ILE A 145 -0.51 16.05 -9.23
CA ILE A 145 -0.78 17.47 -9.04
C ILE A 145 0.41 18.18 -8.36
N VAL A 146 1.06 17.52 -7.38
CA VAL A 146 2.30 18.03 -6.76
C VAL A 146 3.46 18.02 -7.75
N GLN A 147 3.59 16.94 -8.52
CA GLN A 147 4.77 16.68 -9.33
C GLN A 147 4.90 17.63 -10.53
N ILE A 148 3.80 18.02 -11.18
CA ILE A 148 3.83 18.90 -12.37
C ILE A 148 4.59 20.23 -12.08
N PRO A 149 4.21 21.03 -11.08
CA PRO A 149 4.97 22.21 -10.67
C PRO A 149 6.24 21.86 -9.89
N GLY A 150 6.26 20.71 -9.21
CA GLY A 150 7.35 20.29 -8.33
C GLY A 150 8.56 19.65 -9.01
N ALA A 151 8.55 19.42 -10.33
CA ALA A 151 9.58 18.63 -11.02
C ALA A 151 10.49 19.40 -11.97
N SER A 152 10.48 20.74 -11.94
CA SER A 152 11.26 21.61 -12.82
C SER A 152 11.01 21.46 -14.34
N GLY A 153 9.92 20.78 -14.73
CA GLY A 153 9.64 20.50 -16.15
C GLY A 153 9.28 21.74 -16.97
N LEU A 154 8.50 22.66 -16.39
CA LEU A 154 8.05 23.90 -17.05
C LEU A 154 8.99 25.08 -16.81
N TYR A 155 9.50 25.19 -15.59
CA TYR A 155 10.37 26.27 -15.17
C TYR A 155 11.47 25.71 -14.27
N PRO A 156 12.64 26.36 -14.21
CA PRO A 156 13.67 26.01 -13.25
C PRO A 156 13.12 26.00 -11.83
N ILE A 157 13.57 25.04 -11.01
CA ILE A 157 13.05 24.88 -9.65
C ILE A 157 13.35 26.09 -8.76
N GLU A 158 14.39 26.85 -9.09
CA GLU A 158 14.82 28.08 -8.43
C GLU A 158 13.77 29.19 -8.54
N MET A 159 13.00 29.20 -9.63
CA MET A 159 11.90 30.13 -9.86
C MET A 159 10.63 29.75 -9.09
N MET A 160 10.60 28.55 -8.52
CA MET A 160 9.44 28.06 -7.78
C MET A 160 9.44 28.53 -6.32
N PRO A 161 8.25 28.71 -5.72
CA PRO A 161 8.15 29.02 -4.30
C PRO A 161 8.77 27.96 -3.39
N LYS A 162 9.09 28.36 -2.15
CA LYS A 162 9.87 27.55 -1.19
C LYS A 162 9.29 26.14 -0.99
N PHE A 163 7.96 26.00 -1.01
CA PHE A 163 7.29 24.71 -0.89
C PHE A 163 7.73 23.71 -1.99
N PHE A 164 7.64 24.10 -3.27
CA PHE A 164 8.01 23.20 -4.37
C PHE A 164 9.51 22.91 -4.40
N ARG A 165 10.35 23.88 -4.02
CA ARG A 165 11.80 23.65 -3.85
C ARG A 165 12.11 22.59 -2.79
N MET A 166 11.34 22.55 -1.70
CA MET A 166 11.50 21.55 -0.64
C MET A 166 11.03 20.16 -1.08
N VAL A 167 9.96 20.09 -1.87
CA VAL A 167 9.36 18.83 -2.34
C VAL A 167 10.12 18.24 -3.55
N TYR A 168 10.80 19.08 -4.34
CA TYR A 168 11.58 18.70 -5.53
C TYR A 168 12.41 17.40 -5.43
N PRO A 169 13.22 17.17 -4.37
CA PRO A 169 14.02 15.95 -4.27
C PRO A 169 13.18 14.68 -4.00
N LEU A 170 11.94 14.82 -3.54
CA LEU A 170 11.03 13.72 -3.22
C LEU A 170 10.09 13.35 -4.39
N VAL A 171 10.27 14.01 -5.53
CA VAL A 171 9.41 13.89 -6.71
C VAL A 171 10.10 13.06 -7.78
N PRO A 172 9.60 11.86 -8.13
CA PRO A 172 10.24 11.03 -9.15
C PRO A 172 10.24 11.67 -10.54
N PHE A 173 9.27 12.53 -10.86
CA PHE A 173 9.26 13.31 -12.12
C PHE A 173 10.55 14.13 -12.32
N SER A 174 11.14 14.67 -11.25
CA SER A 174 12.36 15.49 -11.36
C SER A 174 13.50 14.70 -12.00
N TYR A 175 13.66 13.44 -11.57
CA TYR A 175 14.76 12.59 -12.00
C TYR A 175 14.55 12.00 -13.40
N SER A 176 13.32 11.65 -13.75
CA SER A 176 12.99 11.17 -15.10
C SER A 176 13.04 12.29 -16.13
N ILE A 177 12.60 13.51 -15.80
CA ILE A 177 12.75 14.68 -16.67
C ILE A 177 14.23 14.94 -16.95
N ASP A 178 15.07 14.93 -15.91
CA ASP A 178 16.52 15.11 -16.08
C ASP A 178 17.16 13.97 -16.90
N ALA A 179 16.74 12.72 -16.69
CA ALA A 179 17.22 11.59 -17.49
C ALA A 179 16.82 11.73 -18.97
N PHE A 180 15.60 12.17 -19.29
CA PHE A 180 15.20 12.45 -20.66
C PHE A 180 15.99 13.61 -21.27
N ARG A 181 16.22 14.69 -20.52
CA ARG A 181 17.04 15.84 -20.96
C ARG A 181 18.44 15.41 -21.42
N GLU A 182 19.11 14.53 -20.68
CA GLU A 182 20.42 13.97 -21.08
C GLU A 182 20.35 13.24 -22.42
N THR A 183 19.26 12.52 -22.68
CA THR A 183 19.09 11.77 -23.93
C THR A 183 18.65 12.64 -25.12
N ILE A 184 18.09 13.82 -24.85
CA ILE A 184 17.65 14.81 -25.85
C ILE A 184 18.77 15.77 -26.23
N ALA A 185 19.35 16.43 -25.24
CA ALA A 185 20.28 17.54 -25.44
C ALA A 185 21.74 17.06 -25.50
N GLY A 186 22.07 15.97 -24.80
CA GLY A 186 23.42 15.38 -24.75
C GLY A 186 23.75 14.87 -23.34
N MET A 187 24.60 13.84 -23.26
CA MET A 187 24.94 13.18 -22.00
C MET A 187 26.21 13.77 -21.38
N TYR A 188 26.26 13.92 -20.06
CA TYR A 188 27.42 14.46 -19.33
C TYR A 188 27.75 13.64 -18.07
N ASP A 189 29.03 13.29 -17.89
CA ASP A 189 29.62 12.77 -16.64
C ASP A 189 28.82 11.68 -15.88
N GLY A 190 28.18 10.77 -16.62
CA GLY A 190 27.36 9.71 -16.04
C GLY A 190 26.09 10.20 -15.31
N HIS A 191 25.69 11.45 -15.50
CA HIS A 191 24.53 12.07 -14.87
C HIS A 191 23.24 11.30 -15.17
N TRP A 192 23.06 10.83 -16.42
CA TRP A 192 21.97 9.91 -16.79
C TRP A 192 21.90 8.68 -15.86
N LEU A 193 23.04 8.03 -15.58
CA LEU A 193 23.08 6.84 -14.74
C LEU A 193 22.70 7.16 -13.28
N GLN A 194 23.11 8.32 -12.77
CA GLN A 194 22.73 8.79 -11.44
C GLN A 194 21.21 9.02 -11.33
N LYS A 195 20.60 9.62 -12.36
CA LYS A 195 19.15 9.88 -12.40
C LYS A 195 18.34 8.59 -12.52
N ILE A 196 18.77 7.67 -13.39
CA ILE A 196 18.18 6.32 -13.48
C ILE A 196 18.33 5.57 -12.15
N GLY A 197 19.51 5.61 -11.54
CA GLY A 197 19.75 4.98 -10.23
C GLY A 197 18.81 5.53 -9.16
N THR A 198 18.59 6.85 -9.13
CA THR A 198 17.66 7.48 -8.18
C THR A 198 16.21 7.09 -8.45
N LEU A 199 15.77 7.01 -9.70
CA LEU A 199 14.44 6.49 -10.07
C LEU A 199 14.23 5.05 -9.58
N LEU A 200 15.26 4.20 -9.71
CA LEU A 200 15.20 2.83 -9.22
C LEU A 200 15.07 2.75 -7.69
N LEU A 201 15.57 3.75 -6.94
CA LEU A 201 15.31 3.85 -5.50
C LEU A 201 13.84 4.12 -5.19
N PHE A 202 13.14 4.93 -6.00
CA PHE A 202 11.69 5.10 -5.86
C PHE A 202 10.94 3.80 -6.14
N ALA A 203 11.33 3.04 -7.17
CA ALA A 203 10.76 1.72 -7.41
C ALA A 203 11.02 0.76 -6.24
N ALA A 204 12.25 0.74 -5.69
CA ALA A 204 12.59 -0.07 -4.52
C ALA A 204 11.75 0.32 -3.29
N ALA A 205 11.55 1.61 -3.04
CA ALA A 205 10.68 2.10 -1.99
C ALA A 205 9.21 1.67 -2.21
N ALA A 206 8.72 1.75 -3.45
CA ALA A 206 7.38 1.30 -3.80
C ALA A 206 7.20 -0.22 -3.58
N PHE A 207 8.18 -1.03 -3.98
CA PHE A 207 8.17 -2.46 -3.66
C PHE A 207 8.21 -2.74 -2.16
N LEU A 208 8.96 -1.96 -1.40
CA LEU A 208 8.97 -2.07 0.06
C LEU A 208 7.57 -1.79 0.64
N ILE A 209 6.88 -0.76 0.15
CA ILE A 209 5.49 -0.47 0.51
C ILE A 209 4.58 -1.65 0.14
N GLY A 210 4.61 -2.10 -1.12
CA GLY A 210 3.73 -3.15 -1.61
C GLY A 210 3.99 -4.56 -1.04
N LEU A 211 5.23 -4.88 -0.66
CA LEU A 211 5.60 -6.20 -0.13
C LEU A 211 5.61 -6.26 1.40
N VAL A 212 6.01 -5.17 2.06
CA VAL A 212 6.12 -5.12 3.52
C VAL A 212 4.88 -4.47 4.12
N ILE A 213 4.49 -3.27 3.69
CA ILE A 213 3.39 -2.53 4.30
C ILE A 213 2.03 -3.15 3.95
N ARG A 214 1.84 -3.61 2.71
CA ARG A 214 0.59 -4.27 2.28
C ARG A 214 0.13 -5.40 3.22
N PRO A 215 0.93 -6.41 3.61
CA PRO A 215 0.49 -7.43 4.56
C PRO A 215 0.24 -6.91 5.99
N LEU A 216 0.75 -5.72 6.35
CA LEU A 216 0.35 -5.05 7.60
C LEU A 216 -1.03 -4.39 7.48
N LEU A 217 -1.36 -3.82 6.31
CA LEU A 217 -2.62 -3.11 6.05
C LEU A 217 -3.71 -3.98 5.38
N ALA A 218 -3.38 -5.23 5.03
CA ALA A 218 -4.25 -6.22 4.39
C ALA A 218 -5.63 -6.35 5.05
N ASN A 219 -5.62 -6.21 6.37
CA ASN A 219 -6.79 -6.22 7.21
C ASN A 219 -7.73 -5.05 6.84
N LEU A 220 -7.22 -3.82 6.88
CA LEU A 220 -7.97 -2.59 6.58
C LEU A 220 -8.51 -2.58 5.17
N ASN A 221 -7.73 -3.13 4.24
CA ASN A 221 -8.11 -3.07 2.84
C ASN A 221 -9.40 -3.86 2.55
N ARG A 222 -9.55 -5.02 3.18
CA ARG A 222 -10.73 -5.86 2.94
C ARG A 222 -12.06 -5.20 3.36
N LEU A 223 -12.04 -4.20 4.23
CA LEU A 223 -13.25 -3.48 4.62
C LEU A 223 -13.76 -2.51 3.58
N PHE A 224 -12.91 -1.67 2.99
CA PHE A 224 -13.41 -0.72 2.00
C PHE A 224 -13.95 -1.44 0.77
N ALA A 225 -13.34 -2.56 0.37
CA ALA A 225 -13.83 -3.40 -0.72
C ALA A 225 -15.27 -3.88 -0.46
N ARG A 226 -15.57 -4.29 0.79
CA ARG A 226 -16.90 -4.74 1.20
C ARG A 226 -17.90 -3.59 1.27
N GLU A 227 -17.50 -2.45 1.82
CA GLU A 227 -18.38 -1.27 1.95
C GLU A 227 -18.72 -0.62 0.60
N ILE A 228 -17.77 -0.63 -0.34
CA ILE A 228 -17.99 -0.11 -1.69
C ILE A 228 -18.94 -1.01 -2.46
N LYS A 229 -18.79 -2.33 -2.32
CA LYS A 229 -19.74 -3.33 -2.84
C LYS A 229 -21.13 -3.18 -2.22
N GLU A 230 -21.23 -2.89 -0.93
CA GLU A 230 -22.51 -2.62 -0.23
C GLU A 230 -23.13 -1.26 -0.64
N SER A 231 -22.32 -0.29 -1.09
CA SER A 231 -22.81 1.02 -1.53
C SER A 231 -23.40 1.03 -2.94
N ASP A 232 -23.24 -0.05 -3.72
CA ASP A 232 -23.67 -0.27 -5.12
C ASP A 232 -23.36 0.87 -6.11
N MET A 233 -22.51 1.82 -5.68
CA MET A 233 -22.24 3.08 -6.36
C MET A 233 -20.93 3.03 -7.15
N ILE A 234 -20.02 2.12 -6.81
CA ILE A 234 -18.70 1.95 -7.44
C ILE A 234 -18.35 0.44 -7.45
N ILE A 235 -17.85 -0.08 -8.57
CA ILE A 235 -17.34 -1.46 -8.65
C ILE A 235 -16.04 -1.54 -7.82
N GLY A 236 -16.16 -2.07 -6.60
CA GLY A 236 -15.05 -2.28 -5.68
C GLY A 236 -14.38 -3.63 -5.91
N GLU A 237 -13.07 -3.69 -5.73
CA GLU A 237 -12.29 -4.89 -5.94
C GLU A 237 -12.07 -5.66 -4.63
N GLU A 238 -12.41 -6.95 -4.59
CA GLU A 238 -12.31 -7.77 -3.37
C GLU A 238 -10.86 -8.11 -3.00
N VAL A 239 -10.51 -7.92 -1.72
CA VAL A 239 -9.15 -8.12 -1.20
C VAL A 239 -8.90 -9.58 -0.80
N GLN A 240 -8.11 -10.30 -1.59
CA GLN A 240 -7.80 -11.73 -1.49
C GLN A 240 -6.47 -11.99 -0.76
N LEU A 241 -6.41 -11.49 0.49
CA LEU A 241 -5.26 -11.70 1.39
C LEU A 241 -5.61 -12.71 2.49
N PRO A 242 -4.75 -13.70 2.78
CA PRO A 242 -4.99 -14.69 3.84
C PRO A 242 -5.06 -13.99 5.20
N GLU A 243 -6.11 -14.29 5.98
CA GLU A 243 -6.37 -13.64 7.26
C GLU A 243 -5.15 -13.62 8.19
N ARG A 244 -4.71 -12.42 8.58
CA ARG A 244 -4.04 -12.28 9.88
C ARG A 244 -5.14 -12.40 10.93
N GLY A 245 -5.47 -13.65 11.30
CA GLY A 245 -6.36 -13.93 12.42
C GLY A 245 -5.91 -13.23 13.71
N TYR A 246 -6.79 -13.21 14.69
CA TYR A 246 -6.66 -12.52 15.98
C TYR A 246 -5.32 -12.77 16.69
N THR A 247 -4.77 -11.78 17.39
CA THR A 247 -3.52 -12.03 18.15
C THR A 247 -3.78 -13.09 19.21
N MET A 248 -2.80 -13.96 19.47
CA MET A 248 -2.99 -15.09 20.42
C MET A 248 -3.43 -14.60 21.80
N SER A 249 -2.97 -13.42 22.20
CA SER A 249 -3.38 -12.73 23.43
C SER A 249 -4.87 -12.38 23.44
N GLN A 250 -5.43 -11.90 22.32
CA GLN A 250 -6.86 -11.59 22.21
C GLN A 250 -7.70 -12.87 22.23
N ALA A 251 -7.27 -13.93 21.55
CA ALA A 251 -7.98 -15.21 21.58
C ALA A 251 -7.99 -15.82 23.00
N ILE A 252 -6.88 -15.72 23.74
CA ILE A 252 -6.77 -16.19 25.13
C ILE A 252 -7.62 -15.31 26.06
N GLN A 253 -7.62 -13.99 25.87
CA GLN A 253 -8.40 -13.06 26.70
C GLN A 253 -9.91 -13.26 26.51
N VAL A 254 -10.36 -13.49 25.28
CA VAL A 254 -11.77 -13.81 24.98
C VAL A 254 -12.17 -15.17 25.57
N LEU A 255 -11.26 -16.15 25.60
CA LEU A 255 -11.49 -17.44 26.26
C LEU A 255 -11.46 -17.35 27.79
N ALA A 256 -10.78 -16.34 28.35
CA ALA A 256 -10.61 -16.17 29.80
C ALA A 256 -11.73 -15.34 30.45
N ASP A 257 -12.26 -14.32 29.76
CA ASP A 257 -13.33 -13.46 30.27
C ASP A 257 -14.24 -12.96 29.13
N LYS A 258 -15.19 -13.82 28.75
CA LYS A 258 -16.06 -13.62 27.58
C LYS A 258 -17.13 -12.54 27.80
N GLY A 259 -17.54 -12.32 29.06
CA GLY A 259 -18.56 -11.33 29.44
C GLY A 259 -18.01 -9.91 29.46
N GLY A 260 -16.95 -9.67 30.24
CA GLY A 260 -16.37 -8.33 30.38
C GLY A 260 -15.74 -7.79 29.09
N TYR A 261 -15.19 -8.67 28.24
CA TYR A 261 -14.63 -8.27 26.95
C TYR A 261 -15.71 -7.88 25.94
N ARG A 262 -16.86 -8.56 25.89
CA ARG A 262 -17.96 -8.23 24.96
C ARG A 262 -18.53 -6.85 25.26
N ASP A 263 -18.90 -6.61 26.52
CA ASP A 263 -19.61 -5.39 26.90
C ASP A 263 -18.78 -4.11 26.62
N VAL A 264 -17.47 -4.15 26.91
CA VAL A 264 -16.58 -3.00 26.69
C VAL A 264 -16.33 -2.72 25.20
N ILE A 265 -16.25 -3.76 24.38
CA ILE A 265 -15.98 -3.65 22.94
C ILE A 265 -17.25 -3.25 22.19
N GLU A 266 -18.40 -3.82 22.57
CA GLU A 266 -19.70 -3.56 21.97
C GLU A 266 -20.17 -2.12 22.24
N ASP A 267 -19.94 -1.61 23.46
CA ASP A 267 -20.25 -0.22 23.81
C ASP A 267 -19.30 0.81 23.16
N ARG A 268 -18.05 0.42 22.86
CA ARG A 268 -17.14 1.27 22.08
C ARG A 268 -17.51 1.25 20.60
N ALA A 269 -17.95 0.11 20.08
CA ALA A 269 -18.34 -0.06 18.69
C ALA A 269 -19.65 0.65 18.37
N SER A 270 -20.65 0.60 19.26
CA SER A 270 -21.92 1.32 19.13
C SER A 270 -21.71 2.83 19.08
N ARG A 271 -20.96 3.39 20.04
CA ARG A 271 -20.60 4.81 20.06
C ARG A 271 -19.89 5.25 18.78
N PHE A 272 -18.95 4.45 18.29
CA PHE A 272 -18.26 4.76 17.04
C PHE A 272 -19.18 4.64 15.81
N ALA A 273 -20.09 3.67 15.79
CA ALA A 273 -21.05 3.48 14.70
C ALA A 273 -21.98 4.68 14.51
N GLU A 274 -22.39 5.33 15.60
CA GLU A 274 -23.20 6.56 15.55
C GLU A 274 -22.40 7.79 15.09
N LEU A 275 -21.12 7.87 15.45
CA LEU A 275 -20.22 8.97 15.07
C LEU A 275 -19.70 8.85 13.64
N TYR A 276 -19.48 7.64 13.14
CA TYR A 276 -18.94 7.37 11.81
C TYR A 276 -19.64 8.14 10.66
N PRO A 277 -20.98 8.09 10.50
CA PRO A 277 -21.64 8.82 9.42
C PRO A 277 -21.48 10.34 9.54
N LYS A 278 -21.43 10.88 10.77
CA LYS A 278 -21.20 12.31 11.01
C LYS A 278 -19.78 12.71 10.62
N LEU A 279 -18.79 11.91 10.99
CA LEU A 279 -17.38 12.13 10.64
C LEU A 279 -17.15 12.05 9.11
N LYS A 280 -17.75 11.06 8.44
CA LYS A 280 -17.66 10.91 6.97
C LYS A 280 -18.33 12.08 6.23
N ARG A 281 -19.53 12.49 6.65
CA ARG A 281 -20.22 13.66 6.09
C ARG A 281 -19.44 14.95 6.35
N GLY A 282 -18.89 15.10 7.56
CA GLY A 282 -18.02 16.22 7.92
C GLY A 282 -16.77 16.30 7.05
N ALA A 283 -16.08 15.18 6.82
CA ALA A 283 -14.92 15.12 5.92
C ALA A 283 -15.27 15.49 4.47
N LEU A 284 -16.41 15.01 3.96
CA LEU A 284 -16.91 15.37 2.63
C LEU A 284 -17.23 16.86 2.51
N LEU A 285 -17.96 17.41 3.48
CA LEU A 285 -18.27 18.83 3.56
C LEU A 285 -17.00 19.67 3.64
N ALA A 286 -16.08 19.32 4.53
CA ALA A 286 -14.80 20.01 4.69
C ALA A 286 -13.91 19.87 3.43
N GLY A 287 -14.06 18.76 2.69
CA GLY A 287 -13.39 18.52 1.41
C GLY A 287 -13.83 19.46 0.29
N PHE A 288 -15.04 20.01 0.34
CA PHE A 288 -15.51 21.00 -0.62
C PHE A 288 -15.42 22.43 -0.06
N ILE A 289 -15.92 22.65 1.15
CA ILE A 289 -16.04 23.98 1.76
C ILE A 289 -14.66 24.62 1.94
N VAL A 290 -13.67 23.91 2.48
CA VAL A 290 -12.37 24.51 2.79
C VAL A 290 -11.62 24.90 1.50
N PRO A 291 -11.56 24.07 0.45
CA PRO A 291 -11.07 24.51 -0.86
C PRO A 291 -11.80 25.72 -1.43
N THR A 292 -13.13 25.76 -1.36
CA THR A 292 -13.91 26.89 -1.88
C THR A 292 -13.64 28.17 -1.09
N VAL A 293 -13.56 28.09 0.24
CA VAL A 293 -13.25 29.22 1.11
C VAL A 293 -11.81 29.70 0.89
N LEU A 294 -10.85 28.78 0.78
CA LEU A 294 -9.47 29.11 0.41
C LEU A 294 -9.45 29.84 -0.94
N ALA A 295 -10.08 29.29 -1.97
CA ALA A 295 -10.14 29.92 -3.28
C ALA A 295 -10.77 31.32 -3.23
N LEU A 296 -11.84 31.51 -2.45
CA LEU A 296 -12.52 32.79 -2.28
C LEU A 296 -11.63 33.82 -1.56
N VAL A 297 -11.10 33.48 -0.39
CA VAL A 297 -10.24 34.37 0.43
C VAL A 297 -9.00 34.79 -0.36
N PHE A 298 -8.42 33.86 -1.12
CA PHE A 298 -7.22 34.13 -1.90
C PHE A 298 -7.49 34.79 -3.25
N SER A 299 -8.73 34.77 -3.77
CA SER A 299 -9.13 35.60 -4.91
C SER A 299 -8.91 37.09 -4.61
N PHE A 300 -9.04 37.50 -3.35
CA PHE A 300 -8.83 38.88 -2.89
C PHE A 300 -7.38 39.20 -2.48
N THR A 301 -6.48 38.22 -2.47
CA THR A 301 -5.11 38.38 -1.97
C THR A 301 -4.09 38.24 -3.11
N ASN A 302 -3.42 39.33 -3.48
CA ASN A 302 -2.52 39.38 -4.64
C ASN A 302 -1.16 38.67 -4.44
N GLY A 303 -0.81 38.24 -3.21
CA GLY A 303 0.57 37.95 -2.83
C GLY A 303 1.07 36.51 -2.93
N GLU A 304 0.23 35.47 -2.82
CA GLU A 304 0.77 34.14 -2.52
C GLU A 304 -0.01 32.96 -3.13
N LYS A 305 -0.50 33.08 -4.37
CA LYS A 305 -1.29 32.02 -5.06
C LYS A 305 -0.68 30.61 -4.99
N VAL A 306 0.65 30.52 -4.88
CA VAL A 306 1.34 29.22 -4.74
C VAL A 306 1.34 28.69 -3.31
N VAL A 307 1.39 29.55 -2.29
CA VAL A 307 1.20 29.12 -0.90
C VAL A 307 -0.20 28.54 -0.75
N VAL A 308 -1.20 29.16 -1.39
CA VAL A 308 -2.58 28.62 -1.45
C VAL A 308 -2.60 27.21 -2.03
N LEU A 309 -1.93 27.00 -3.16
CA LEU A 309 -1.86 25.70 -3.80
C LEU A 309 -1.20 24.67 -2.88
N GLY A 310 -0.12 25.05 -2.19
CA GLY A 310 0.54 24.23 -1.18
C GLY A 310 -0.39 23.89 0.01
N THR A 311 -1.05 24.89 0.58
CA THR A 311 -1.99 24.74 1.71
C THR A 311 -3.19 23.90 1.31
N TRP A 312 -3.74 24.11 0.11
CA TRP A 312 -4.83 23.31 -0.44
C TRP A 312 -4.43 21.85 -0.59
N MET A 313 -3.21 21.59 -1.08
CA MET A 313 -2.70 20.24 -1.24
C MET A 313 -2.46 19.53 0.09
N VAL A 314 -1.89 20.25 1.07
CA VAL A 314 -1.76 19.75 2.44
C VAL A 314 -3.13 19.43 3.04
N TRP A 315 -4.13 20.29 2.80
CA TRP A 315 -5.50 20.07 3.25
C TRP A 315 -6.13 18.82 2.63
N VAL A 316 -5.96 18.60 1.33
CA VAL A 316 -6.40 17.38 0.65
C VAL A 316 -5.75 16.15 1.27
N LEU A 317 -4.43 16.17 1.52
CA LEU A 317 -3.72 15.08 2.18
C LEU A 317 -4.21 14.85 3.62
N LEU A 318 -4.51 15.92 4.37
CA LEU A 318 -5.07 15.82 5.72
C LEU A 318 -6.45 15.16 5.72
N ILE A 319 -7.33 15.53 4.79
CA ILE A 319 -8.65 14.88 4.65
C ILE A 319 -8.49 13.42 4.28
N ILE A 320 -7.60 13.10 3.34
CA ILE A 320 -7.32 11.72 2.95
C ILE A 320 -6.81 10.92 4.16
N GLY A 321 -5.87 11.47 4.92
CA GLY A 321 -5.34 10.85 6.14
C GLY A 321 -6.41 10.66 7.22
N PHE A 322 -7.25 11.67 7.44
CA PHE A 322 -8.37 11.61 8.38
C PHE A 322 -9.37 10.52 8.01
N LEU A 323 -9.78 10.44 6.74
CA LEU A 323 -10.64 9.38 6.24
C LEU A 323 -10.00 7.99 6.42
N MET A 324 -8.69 7.88 6.19
CA MET A 324 -7.94 6.64 6.40
C MET A 324 -7.95 6.21 7.87
N VAL A 325 -7.75 7.14 8.81
CA VAL A 325 -7.78 6.85 10.26
C VAL A 325 -9.18 6.46 10.73
N ILE A 326 -10.22 7.14 10.25
CA ILE A 326 -11.60 6.81 10.61
C ILE A 326 -11.95 5.40 10.15
N GLU A 327 -11.64 5.05 8.90
CA GLU A 327 -11.94 3.70 8.43
C GLU A 327 -11.08 2.65 9.14
N TYR A 328 -9.83 3.00 9.48
CA TYR A 328 -8.98 2.14 10.30
C TYR A 328 -9.63 1.82 11.65
N MET A 329 -10.13 2.84 12.34
CA MET A 329 -10.80 2.68 13.63
C MET A 329 -12.07 1.84 13.50
N ARG A 330 -12.88 2.11 12.47
CA ARG A 330 -14.08 1.32 12.15
C ARG A 330 -13.75 -0.16 11.99
N ASP A 331 -12.69 -0.46 11.26
CA ASP A 331 -12.25 -1.84 11.04
C ASP A 331 -11.85 -2.54 12.32
N ASN A 332 -11.00 -1.86 13.10
CA ASN A 332 -10.52 -2.42 14.34
C ASN A 332 -11.67 -2.76 15.30
N LEU A 333 -12.69 -1.89 15.37
CA LEU A 333 -13.88 -2.08 16.20
C LEU A 333 -14.81 -3.19 15.67
N ARG A 334 -15.05 -3.26 14.35
CA ARG A 334 -15.89 -4.31 13.74
C ARG A 334 -15.30 -5.70 13.97
N ARG A 335 -13.98 -5.84 13.84
CA ARG A 335 -13.25 -7.09 14.19
C ARG A 335 -13.34 -7.41 15.68
N GLN A 336 -13.26 -6.35 16.50
CA GLN A 336 -13.56 -6.32 17.94
C GLN A 336 -14.81 -7.15 18.26
N VAL A 337 -15.91 -6.75 17.63
CA VAL A 337 -17.26 -7.26 17.86
C VAL A 337 -17.47 -8.64 17.25
N GLU A 338 -16.96 -8.88 16.02
CA GLU A 338 -17.08 -10.18 15.35
C GLU A 338 -16.42 -11.29 16.19
N LEU A 339 -15.25 -11.03 16.78
CA LEU A 339 -14.59 -11.89 17.77
C LEU A 339 -15.47 -12.25 18.96
N GLY A 340 -16.14 -11.25 19.54
CA GLY A 340 -17.00 -11.43 20.69
C GLY A 340 -18.25 -12.26 20.38
N SER A 341 -18.65 -12.32 19.11
CA SER A 341 -19.82 -13.06 18.63
C SER A 341 -19.54 -14.53 18.27
N LEU A 342 -18.27 -14.93 18.13
CA LEU A 342 -17.90 -16.29 17.74
C LEU A 342 -18.13 -17.32 18.87
N SER A 343 -18.60 -18.51 18.51
CA SER A 343 -18.69 -19.65 19.43
C SER A 343 -17.30 -20.18 19.81
N ASP A 344 -17.16 -20.79 20.99
CA ASP A 344 -15.86 -21.27 21.48
C ASP A 344 -15.24 -22.32 20.54
N GLU A 345 -16.06 -23.16 19.91
CA GLU A 345 -15.62 -24.11 18.88
C GLU A 345 -15.10 -23.42 17.62
N ALA A 346 -15.70 -22.31 17.19
CA ALA A 346 -15.24 -21.55 16.04
C ALA A 346 -13.87 -20.89 16.31
N ILE A 347 -13.69 -20.33 17.51
CA ILE A 347 -12.41 -19.75 17.96
C ILE A 347 -11.33 -20.84 18.03
N GLN A 348 -11.65 -22.03 18.56
CA GLN A 348 -10.73 -23.16 18.58
C GLN A 348 -10.36 -23.67 17.18
N ARG A 349 -11.33 -23.78 16.26
CA ARG A 349 -11.09 -24.20 14.87
C ARG A 349 -10.20 -23.19 14.12
N LEU A 350 -10.40 -21.89 14.34
CA LEU A 350 -9.53 -20.84 13.80
C LEU A 350 -8.09 -20.97 14.31
N LEU A 351 -7.91 -21.23 15.61
CA LEU A 351 -6.58 -21.46 16.20
C LEU A 351 -5.90 -22.71 15.63
N LEU A 352 -6.65 -23.80 15.46
CA LEU A 352 -6.15 -25.06 14.88
C LEU A 352 -5.78 -24.91 13.39
N GLN A 353 -6.63 -24.26 12.59
CA GLN A 353 -6.32 -23.96 11.18
C GLN A 353 -5.03 -23.13 11.06
N ARG A 354 -4.86 -22.14 11.94
CA ARG A 354 -3.67 -21.29 11.94
C ARG A 354 -2.40 -22.03 12.35
N GLN A 355 -2.49 -22.93 13.34
CA GLN A 355 -1.37 -23.82 13.69
C GLN A 355 -1.02 -24.73 12.52
N ASN A 356 -2.01 -25.35 11.87
CA ASN A 356 -1.82 -26.24 10.73
C ASN A 356 -1.19 -25.51 9.54
N ALA A 357 -1.64 -24.30 9.21
CA ALA A 357 -1.06 -23.47 8.16
C ALA A 357 0.41 -23.10 8.48
N ARG A 358 0.72 -22.75 9.74
CA ARG A 358 2.08 -22.44 10.19
C ARG A 358 3.00 -23.65 10.11
N MET A 359 2.48 -24.84 10.44
CA MET A 359 3.18 -26.12 10.30
C MET A 359 3.42 -26.49 8.84
N ARG A 360 2.44 -26.32 7.94
CA ARG A 360 2.61 -26.52 6.49
C ARG A 360 3.71 -25.61 5.92
N ARG A 361 3.72 -24.31 6.29
CA ARG A 361 4.76 -23.36 5.89
C ARG A 361 6.15 -23.76 6.40
N ARG A 362 6.27 -24.22 7.66
CA ARG A 362 7.53 -24.74 8.21
C ARG A 362 8.01 -25.98 7.45
N LYS A 363 7.12 -26.93 7.13
CA LYS A 363 7.46 -28.12 6.35
C LYS A 363 7.95 -27.77 4.94
N ARG A 364 7.29 -26.85 4.23
CA ARG A 364 7.76 -26.36 2.91
C ARG A 364 9.11 -25.66 3.00
N ALA A 365 9.33 -24.80 4.00
CA ALA A 365 10.61 -24.14 4.20
C ALA A 365 11.75 -25.14 4.51
N GLN A 366 11.45 -26.20 5.27
CA GLN A 366 12.38 -27.30 5.54
C GLN A 366 12.65 -28.15 4.29
N GLN A 367 11.63 -28.47 3.49
CA GLN A 367 11.78 -29.18 2.21
C GLN A 367 12.62 -28.38 1.21
N ALA A 368 12.32 -27.10 1.02
CA ALA A 368 13.10 -26.22 0.15
C ALA A 368 14.56 -26.05 0.63
N ARG A 369 14.79 -26.00 1.95
CA ARG A 369 16.16 -26.03 2.52
C ARG A 369 16.85 -27.36 2.24
N ARG A 370 16.15 -28.48 2.40
CA ARG A 370 16.66 -29.83 2.14
C ARG A 370 17.02 -30.01 0.66
N GLU A 371 16.18 -29.57 -0.26
CA GLU A 371 16.46 -29.59 -1.70
C GLU A 371 17.66 -28.71 -2.07
N LYS A 372 17.78 -27.51 -1.49
CA LYS A 372 18.96 -26.65 -1.69
C LYS A 372 20.24 -27.32 -1.19
N LEU A 373 20.19 -28.01 -0.05
CA LEU A 373 21.32 -28.78 0.49
C LEU A 373 21.67 -29.97 -0.40
N LEU A 374 20.68 -30.74 -0.85
CA LEU A 374 20.88 -31.87 -1.77
C LEU A 374 21.44 -31.44 -3.13
N ARG A 375 21.01 -30.29 -3.65
CA ARG A 375 21.55 -29.71 -4.89
C ARG A 375 22.98 -29.18 -4.70
N LYS A 376 23.34 -28.75 -3.48
CA LYS A 376 24.70 -28.32 -3.13
C LYS A 376 25.64 -29.52 -2.92
N THR A 377 25.19 -30.60 -2.27
CA THR A 377 25.96 -31.84 -2.11
C THR A 377 26.08 -32.61 -3.43
N GLY A 378 25.04 -32.62 -4.28
CA GLY A 378 25.10 -33.20 -5.63
C GLY A 378 26.10 -32.49 -6.55
N ARG A 379 26.30 -31.17 -6.39
CA ARG A 379 27.37 -30.43 -7.10
C ARG A 379 28.78 -30.72 -6.61
N TYR A 380 28.95 -31.13 -5.34
CA TYR A 380 30.26 -31.54 -4.81
C TYR A 380 30.59 -33.00 -5.17
N SER A 381 29.58 -33.88 -5.21
CA SER A 381 29.75 -35.28 -5.60
C SER A 381 30.07 -35.47 -7.09
N GLY A 382 29.74 -34.49 -7.95
CA GLY A 382 30.09 -34.53 -9.37
C GLY A 382 31.54 -34.17 -9.70
N ARG A 383 32.38 -33.82 -8.71
CA ARG A 383 33.76 -33.38 -8.93
C ARG A 383 34.84 -34.30 -8.36
N HIS A 384 34.48 -35.37 -7.65
CA HIS A 384 35.44 -36.37 -7.19
C HIS A 384 34.91 -37.79 -7.37
N GLY A 385 35.66 -38.57 -8.13
CA GLY A 385 35.97 -39.96 -7.77
C GLY A 385 34.87 -40.98 -7.96
N ASN A 386 34.97 -41.66 -9.09
CA ASN A 386 34.62 -43.07 -9.24
C ASN A 386 35.28 -43.87 -8.09
N ASP A 387 34.51 -44.34 -7.10
CA ASP A 387 34.86 -45.57 -6.38
C ASP A 387 33.68 -46.16 -5.60
N ARG A 388 33.63 -47.50 -5.64
CA ARG A 388 32.59 -48.38 -5.08
C ARG A 388 32.46 -48.20 -3.56
N THR A 389 31.24 -48.04 -3.02
CA THR A 389 30.70 -48.90 -1.93
C THR A 389 29.23 -48.60 -1.55
N GLN A 390 28.47 -49.70 -1.41
CA GLN A 390 27.34 -49.95 -0.48
C GLN A 390 26.21 -48.91 -0.33
N ARG A 391 25.03 -49.29 -0.86
CA ARG A 391 23.71 -48.80 -0.43
C ARG A 391 23.44 -49.23 1.02
N ALA A 392 23.43 -48.28 1.95
CA ALA A 392 22.76 -48.42 3.24
C ALA A 392 21.44 -47.64 3.20
N HIS A 393 20.32 -48.36 3.16
CA HIS A 393 18.99 -47.81 3.39
C HIS A 393 18.87 -47.48 4.88
N VAL A 394 18.91 -46.18 5.24
CA VAL A 394 18.57 -45.75 6.60
C VAL A 394 17.16 -45.15 6.59
N THR A 395 16.20 -45.95 7.03
CA THR A 395 14.84 -45.52 7.33
C THR A 395 14.86 -44.75 8.64
N TYR A 396 14.71 -43.43 8.59
CA TYR A 396 14.49 -42.61 9.78
C TYR A 396 12.98 -42.46 10.02
N THR A 397 12.44 -43.27 10.92
CA THR A 397 11.17 -43.02 11.60
C THR A 397 11.35 -41.78 12.49
N THR A 398 10.81 -40.64 12.06
CA THR A 398 10.74 -39.46 12.94
C THR A 398 9.57 -39.67 13.89
N THR A 399 9.90 -39.92 15.15
CA THR A 399 8.97 -40.04 16.28
C THR A 399 8.19 -38.74 16.47
N GLY A 400 6.86 -38.86 16.48
CA GLY A 400 5.92 -37.78 16.76
C GLY A 400 5.82 -37.46 18.25
N THR A 401 6.87 -36.90 18.84
CA THR A 401 6.92 -36.63 20.29
C THR A 401 6.66 -35.17 20.70
N GLU A 402 6.50 -34.22 19.77
CA GLU A 402 6.14 -32.83 20.14
C GLU A 402 4.63 -32.54 20.09
N SER A 403 3.81 -33.44 19.55
CA SER A 403 2.35 -33.26 19.43
C SER A 403 1.59 -33.45 20.74
N ASN A 404 2.21 -34.06 21.77
CA ASN A 404 1.49 -34.52 22.96
C ASN A 404 1.55 -33.56 24.15
N GLY A 405 2.48 -32.60 24.17
CA GLY A 405 2.69 -31.74 25.35
C GLY A 405 1.51 -30.80 25.64
N ILE A 406 0.91 -30.20 24.60
CA ILE A 406 -0.18 -29.24 24.76
C ILE A 406 -1.54 -29.94 24.80
N ALA A 407 -1.74 -31.04 24.06
CA ALA A 407 -2.94 -31.87 24.20
C ALA A 407 -3.08 -32.44 25.62
N ALA A 408 -1.96 -32.78 26.27
CA ALA A 408 -1.93 -33.16 27.68
C ALA A 408 -2.21 -31.97 28.61
N LEU A 409 -1.72 -30.76 28.28
CA LEU A 409 -2.01 -29.54 29.05
C LEU A 409 -3.51 -29.16 28.99
N VAL A 410 -4.14 -29.30 27.83
CA VAL A 410 -5.58 -29.04 27.60
C VAL A 410 -6.44 -30.08 28.33
N ARG A 411 -6.04 -31.36 28.34
CA ARG A 411 -6.69 -32.38 29.18
C ARG A 411 -6.54 -32.07 30.67
N LYS A 412 -5.39 -31.58 31.12
CA LYS A 412 -5.16 -31.20 32.53
C LYS A 412 -5.99 -29.98 32.93
N LEU A 413 -6.17 -28.99 32.05
CA LEU A 413 -7.04 -27.83 32.30
C LEU A 413 -8.52 -28.21 32.35
N ASN A 414 -8.98 -29.12 31.48
CA ASN A 414 -10.35 -29.64 31.55
C ASN A 414 -10.60 -30.52 32.79
N ALA A 415 -9.59 -31.26 33.28
CA ALA A 415 -9.70 -32.03 34.51
C ALA A 415 -9.68 -31.14 35.77
N ALA A 416 -8.98 -30.02 35.75
CA ALA A 416 -8.95 -29.06 36.86
C ALA A 416 -10.24 -28.23 36.99
N GLY A 417 -11.05 -28.12 35.92
CA GLY A 417 -12.35 -27.44 35.93
C GLY A 417 -13.51 -28.25 36.51
N GLN A 418 -13.34 -29.56 36.77
CA GLN A 418 -14.40 -30.45 37.27
C GLN A 418 -14.32 -30.74 38.78
N THR A 419 -13.31 -30.24 39.50
CA THR A 419 -13.14 -30.50 40.95
C THR A 419 -13.66 -29.40 41.87
N ALA A 420 -14.55 -28.52 41.39
CA ALA A 420 -15.18 -27.50 42.22
C ALA A 420 -16.70 -27.64 42.19
N ASP A 421 -17.20 -28.70 42.82
CA ASP A 421 -18.61 -28.81 43.19
C ASP A 421 -18.70 -29.19 44.69
N PRO A 422 -18.93 -28.22 45.60
CA PRO A 422 -19.14 -28.51 47.00
C PRO A 422 -20.63 -28.40 47.30
N LYS A 423 -21.33 -29.54 47.38
CA LYS A 423 -22.50 -29.73 48.26
C LYS A 423 -23.00 -31.18 48.23
N ASN A 424 -22.32 -32.05 48.97
CA ASN A 424 -23.03 -33.10 49.71
C ASN A 424 -22.20 -33.61 50.90
N ALA A 425 -22.54 -33.15 52.11
CA ALA A 425 -22.15 -33.79 53.37
C ALA A 425 -23.08 -33.31 54.51
N GLY A 426 -24.16 -34.06 54.75
CA GLY A 426 -24.55 -34.62 56.05
C GLY A 426 -25.21 -33.77 57.16
N HIS A 427 -26.43 -34.21 57.55
CA HIS A 427 -27.04 -34.26 58.91
C HIS A 427 -27.57 -32.92 59.51
N THR A 428 -28.75 -32.80 60.15
CA THR A 428 -29.60 -33.69 61.00
C THR A 428 -31.06 -33.18 61.09
N ASP A 429 -31.97 -34.07 61.51
CA ASP A 429 -33.40 -33.90 61.83
C ASP A 429 -33.82 -32.70 62.71
N ALA A 430 -35.02 -32.15 62.44
CA ALA A 430 -36.02 -31.76 63.45
C ALA A 430 -37.37 -31.32 62.80
N THR A 431 -38.40 -32.16 62.97
CA THR A 431 -39.80 -31.83 63.34
C THR A 431 -40.49 -30.55 62.81
N GLY A 432 -41.64 -30.73 62.15
CA GLY A 432 -42.74 -29.74 62.19
C GLY A 432 -43.61 -29.64 60.93
N ALA A 433 -44.70 -30.41 60.85
CA ALA A 433 -45.87 -30.11 60.02
C ALA A 433 -46.96 -29.43 60.88
N PRO A 434 -48.09 -28.92 60.34
CA PRO A 434 -48.33 -28.29 59.03
C PRO A 434 -49.10 -26.95 59.19
N LYS A 435 -49.25 -26.17 58.10
CA LYS A 435 -50.41 -25.25 58.00
C LYS A 435 -50.94 -25.18 56.57
N ASN A 436 -52.19 -25.63 56.45
CA ASN A 436 -53.14 -25.42 55.37
C ASN A 436 -53.17 -23.98 54.87
N LEU A 437 -53.38 -23.77 53.56
CA LEU A 437 -54.67 -23.33 53.02
C LEU A 437 -54.69 -23.50 51.49
N ASN A 438 -55.78 -24.09 51.02
CA ASN A 438 -56.13 -24.38 49.62
C ASN A 438 -56.99 -23.21 49.06
N PRO A 439 -57.61 -23.26 47.86
CA PRO A 439 -57.50 -22.23 46.81
C PRO A 439 -58.86 -21.53 46.49
N ALA A 440 -58.83 -20.44 45.72
CA ALA A 440 -60.00 -19.85 45.05
C ALA A 440 -59.49 -18.87 43.96
N THR A 441 -59.62 -19.17 42.66
CA THR A 441 -60.72 -18.79 41.74
C THR A 441 -60.91 -17.27 41.55
N ASP A 442 -60.67 -16.79 40.32
CA ASP A 442 -61.59 -16.01 39.47
C ASP A 442 -60.81 -15.19 38.40
N THR A 443 -61.02 -15.45 37.10
CA THR A 443 -61.86 -14.67 36.14
C THR A 443 -61.41 -13.20 36.02
N GLU A 444 -60.89 -12.68 34.90
CA GLU A 444 -61.61 -12.18 33.70
C GLU A 444 -60.56 -11.65 32.67
N ARG A 445 -60.64 -12.03 31.38
CA ARG A 445 -61.19 -11.25 30.25
C ARG A 445 -60.49 -9.92 29.86
N SER A 446 -59.99 -9.94 28.62
CA SER A 446 -60.27 -8.98 27.52
C SER A 446 -59.40 -7.71 27.33
N ASN A 447 -58.78 -7.70 26.14
CA ASN A 447 -58.63 -6.61 25.14
C ASN A 447 -57.97 -5.28 25.53
N ALA A 448 -56.81 -5.03 24.91
CA ALA A 448 -56.61 -3.97 23.91
C ALA A 448 -55.39 -4.31 23.04
#